data_AF-A0AA42TRZ6-F1
#
_entry.id   AF-A0AA42TRZ6-F1
#
_cell.length_a   1.000
_cell.length_b   1.000
_cell.length_c   1.000
_cell.angle_alpha   90.00
_cell.angle_beta   90.00
_cell.angle_gamma   90.00
#
_symmetry.space_group_name_H-M   'P 1'
#
loop_
_entity.id
_entity.type
_entity.pdbx_description
1 polymer ?
#
loop_
_entity_poly.entity_id
_entity_poly.type
_entity_poly.pdbx_seq_one_letter_code
_entity_poly.pdbx_strand_id
1 'polypeptide(L)' 'MLSDTERENVTKAAQCAALLVSDVKALAAANNPLLAELGIEALKAATDLEQRLKRLEAISNAE' A
#
# COMPACT_ATOMS: atom_id res chain seq x y z
N MET A 1 0.95 -21.47 -10.36
CA MET A 1 2.37 -21.35 -10.01
C MET A 1 2.94 -20.14 -10.70
N LEU A 2 3.20 -19.08 -9.94
CA LEU A 2 3.87 -17.88 -10.41
C LEU A 2 5.34 -18.16 -10.71
N SER A 3 5.90 -17.43 -11.67
CA SER A 3 7.35 -17.34 -11.87
C SER A 3 8.02 -16.59 -10.70
N ASP A 4 9.32 -16.81 -10.52
CA ASP A 4 10.09 -16.12 -9.48
C ASP A 4 10.01 -14.59 -9.63
N THR A 5 10.03 -14.10 -10.87
CA THR A 5 9.86 -12.67 -11.19
C THR A 5 8.50 -12.13 -10.75
N GLU A 6 7.42 -12.89 -10.97
CA GLU A 6 6.08 -12.48 -10.55
C GLU A 6 5.96 -12.43 -9.03
N ARG A 7 6.52 -13.42 -8.32
CA ARG A 7 6.54 -13.45 -6.84
C ARG A 7 7.35 -12.29 -6.27
N GLU A 8 8.50 -11.98 -6.85
CA GLU A 8 9.32 -10.83 -6.46
C GLU A 8 8.59 -9.50 -6.69
N ASN A 9 7.92 -9.35 -7.84
CA ASN A 9 7.18 -8.13 -8.17
C ASN A 9 6.00 -7.90 -7.21
N VAL A 10 5.25 -8.94 -6.86
CA VAL A 10 4.14 -8.84 -5.91
C VAL A 10 4.66 -8.46 -4.52
N THR A 11 5.74 -9.08 -4.06
CA THR A 11 6.38 -8.77 -2.78
C THR A 11 6.83 -7.30 -2.72
N LYS A 12 7.54 -6.83 -3.75
CA LYS A 12 7.97 -5.43 -3.86
C LYS A 12 6.79 -4.47 -3.85
N ALA A 13 5.75 -4.76 -4.61
CA ALA A 13 4.56 -3.93 -4.67
C ALA A 13 3.87 -3.82 -3.29
N ALA A 14 3.72 -4.94 -2.59
CA ALA A 14 3.13 -4.97 -1.24
C ALA A 14 3.94 -4.12 -0.24
N GLN A 15 5.27 -4.24 -0.27
CA GLN A 15 6.18 -3.44 0.57
C GLN A 15 6.09 -1.94 0.24
N CYS A 16 6.11 -1.58 -1.04
CA CYS A 16 5.97 -0.18 -1.48
C CYS A 16 4.63 0.42 -1.04
N ALA A 17 3.53 -0.33 -1.12
CA ALA A 17 2.23 0.14 -0.67
C ALA A 17 2.18 0.36 0.85
N ALA A 18 2.84 -0.50 1.64
CA ALA A 18 2.94 -0.31 3.09
C ALA A 18 3.72 0.97 3.46
N LEU A 19 4.82 1.26 2.74
CA LEU A 19 5.56 2.51 2.90
C LEU A 19 4.71 3.73 2.52
N LEU A 20 4.01 3.67 1.38
CA LEU A 20 3.11 4.73 0.95
C LEU A 20 2.01 5.01 1.98
N VAL A 21 1.40 3.97 2.57
CA VAL A 21 0.42 4.14 3.65
C VAL A 21 1.03 4.90 4.85
N SER A 22 2.27 4.59 5.21
CA SER A 22 2.96 5.30 6.30
C SER A 22 3.17 6.78 5.98
N ASP A 23 3.66 7.09 4.78
CA ASP A 23 3.92 8.46 4.35
C ASP A 23 2.62 9.28 4.27
N VAL A 24 1.56 8.69 3.72
CA VAL A 24 0.26 9.37 3.58
C VAL A 24 -0.44 9.54 4.93
N LYS A 25 -0.23 8.65 5.91
CA LYS A 25 -0.68 8.89 7.30
C LYS A 25 -0.08 10.17 7.89
N ALA A 26 1.19 10.46 7.61
CA ALA A 26 1.82 11.69 8.07
C ALA A 26 1.18 12.93 7.40
N LEU A 27 0.78 12.84 6.13
CA LEU A 27 0.05 13.90 5.43
C LEU A 27 -1.35 14.11 6.00
N ALA A 28 -2.08 13.03 6.27
CA ALA A 28 -3.41 13.06 6.89
C ALA A 28 -3.39 13.69 8.29
N ALA A 29 -2.24 13.68 8.97
CA ALA A 29 -2.03 14.29 10.28
C ALA A 29 -1.44 15.72 10.21
N ALA A 30 -1.37 16.34 9.03
CA ALA A 30 -0.77 17.66 8.87
C ALA A 30 -1.61 18.77 9.54
N ASN A 31 -0.94 19.83 10.01
CA ASN A 31 -1.59 21.01 10.58
C ASN A 31 -2.32 21.88 9.54
N ASN A 32 -1.97 21.74 8.25
CA ASN A 32 -2.66 22.42 7.17
C ASN A 32 -3.99 21.67 6.88
N PRO A 33 -5.16 22.30 7.05
CA PRO A 33 -6.44 21.60 6.95
C PRO A 33 -6.70 20.99 5.57
N LEU A 34 -6.35 21.69 4.50
CA LEU A 34 -6.53 21.20 3.13
C LEU A 34 -5.62 19.98 2.86
N LEU A 35 -4.37 20.03 3.33
CA LEU A 35 -3.45 18.91 3.20
C LEU A 35 -3.91 17.68 4.00
N ALA A 36 -4.43 17.89 5.22
CA ALA A 36 -4.96 16.82 6.05
C ALA A 36 -6.19 16.16 5.39
N GLU A 37 -7.12 16.96 4.87
CA GLU A 37 -8.31 16.46 4.17
C GLU A 37 -7.93 15.61 2.95
N LEU A 38 -7.07 16.14 2.06
CA LEU A 38 -6.58 15.40 0.90
C LEU A 38 -5.76 14.16 1.31
N GLY A 39 -5.01 14.26 2.41
CA GLY A 39 -4.27 13.16 3.00
C GLY A 39 -5.18 12.02 3.49
N ILE A 40 -6.34 12.32 4.08
CA ILE A 40 -7.31 11.32 4.52
C ILE A 40 -7.88 10.55 3.32
N GLU A 41 -8.26 11.24 2.24
CA GLU A 41 -8.75 10.60 1.02
C GLU A 41 -7.68 9.70 0.40
N ALA A 42 -6.46 10.22 0.24
CA ALA A 42 -5.33 9.46 -0.27
C ALA A 42 -4.99 8.26 0.63
N LEU A 43 -5.10 8.39 1.95
CA LEU A 43 -4.81 7.33 2.91
C LEU A 43 -5.78 6.15 2.72
N LYS A 44 -7.06 6.44 2.49
CA LYS A 44 -8.06 5.41 2.21
C LYS A 44 -7.68 4.61 0.96
N ALA A 45 -7.37 5.30 -0.14
CA ALA A 45 -6.97 4.66 -1.38
C ALA A 45 -5.67 3.83 -1.23
N ALA A 46 -4.67 4.36 -0.52
CA ALA A 46 -3.41 3.65 -0.26
C ALA A 46 -3.63 2.40 0.60
N THR A 47 -4.49 2.48 1.61
CA THR A 47 -4.81 1.34 2.49
C THR A 47 -5.54 0.24 1.72
N ASP A 48 -6.51 0.60 0.88
CA ASP A 48 -7.23 -0.37 0.03
C ASP A 48 -6.26 -1.08 -0.93
N LEU A 49 -5.31 -0.35 -1.50
CA LEU A 49 -4.27 -0.90 -2.37
C LEU A 49 -3.33 -1.85 -1.61
N GLU A 50 -2.84 -1.43 -0.43
CA GLU A 50 -1.98 -2.25 0.44
C GLU A 50 -2.66 -3.58 0.78
N GLN A 51 -3.95 -3.55 1.16
CA GLN A 51 -4.71 -4.77 1.46
C GLN A 51 -4.84 -5.70 0.25
N ARG A 52 -5.09 -5.16 -0.95
CA ARG A 52 -5.16 -5.96 -2.18
C ARG A 52 -3.82 -6.62 -2.49
N LEU A 53 -2.72 -5.87 -2.36
CA LEU A 53 -1.37 -6.38 -2.63
C LEU A 53 -0.93 -7.43 -1.59
N LYS A 54 -1.23 -7.23 -0.30
CA LYS A 54 -1.00 -8.26 0.74
C LYS A 54 -1.75 -9.55 0.45
N ARG A 55 -2.98 -9.48 -0.07
CA ARG A 55 -3.73 -10.67 -0.50
C ARG A 55 -3.06 -11.37 -1.67
N LEU A 56 -2.55 -10.63 -2.65
CA LEU A 56 -1.80 -11.21 -3.77
C LEU A 56 -0.50 -11.86 -3.29
N GLU A 57 0.23 -11.21 -2.39
CA GLU A 57 1.47 -11.72 -1.79
C GLU A 57 1.22 -13.03 -1.03
N ALA A 58 0.16 -13.08 -0.21
CA ALA A 58 -0.22 -14.29 0.51
C ALA A 58 -0.55 -15.47 -0.43
N ILE A 59 -1.26 -15.20 -1.54
CA ILE A 59 -1.55 -16.20 -2.56
C ILE A 59 -0.24 -16.66 -3.26
N SER A 60 0.65 -15.72 -3.58
CA SER A 60 1.92 -16.02 -4.27
C SER A 60 2.91 -16.86 -3.46
N ASN A 61 2.79 -16.83 -2.13
CA ASN A 61 3.65 -17.57 -1.21
C ASN A 61 3.02 -18.90 -0.74
N ALA A 62 1.73 -19.12 -1.02
CA ALA A 62 1.02 -20.37 -0.72
C ALA A 62 1.12 -21.41 -1.84
N GLU A 63 1.51 -20.99 -3.06
CA GLU A 63 1.84 -21.83 -4.22
C GLU A 63 3.35 -22.15 -4.31
#